data_AF-A0A7V9SN91-F1
#
_entry.id   AF-A0A7V9SN91-F1
#
_cell.length_a   1.000
_cell.length_b   1.000
_cell.length_c   1.000
_cell.angle_alpha   90.00
_cell.angle_beta   90.00
_cell.angle_gamma   90.00
#
_symmetry.space_group_name_H-M   'P 1'
#
loop_
_entity.id
_entity.type
_entity.pdbx_description
1 polymer ?
#
loop_
_entity_poly.entity_id
_entity_poly.type
_entity_poly.pdbx_seq_one_letter_code
_entity_poly.pdbx_strand_id
1 'polypeptide(L)'
;MLWYSAIFMVVVIGVLGVALSSKNIADKQASAEVTPPTKKDHWHAAYGFNLCGEWASALNDGAAGDTTGIHTHGDGLIHTHPFLNSVTGKNATFGKLMKITDTAVTATSVDLKRDNEKLKNGDKCGSKPGVLTARSFKNLEDKAGTELKGSPSAWRIKDGTLITISFNPKGFKVEQPPSAGNLSDPKDLGQTPQPTPASTPAPTSETTSAPPTSAP
;
A
#
# COMPACT_ATOMS: atom_id res chain seq x y z
N MET A 1 -43.15 14.74 13.20
CA MET A 1 -41.80 15.29 12.96
C MET A 1 -40.74 14.74 13.91
N LEU A 2 -41.01 14.57 15.22
CA LEU A 2 -40.04 13.99 16.19
C LEU A 2 -39.45 12.63 15.78
N TRP A 3 -40.24 11.76 15.13
CA TRP A 3 -39.80 10.44 14.67
C TRP A 3 -38.61 10.50 13.69
N TYR A 4 -38.64 11.44 12.74
CA TYR A 4 -37.56 11.59 11.76
C TYR A 4 -36.30 12.20 12.38
N SER A 5 -36.45 13.12 13.34
CA SER A 5 -35.32 13.68 14.09
C SER A 5 -34.63 12.61 14.96
N ALA A 6 -35.40 11.71 15.58
CA ALA A 6 -34.85 10.61 16.36
C ALA A 6 -34.08 9.62 15.47
N ILE A 7 -34.63 9.23 14.31
CA ILE A 7 -33.93 8.37 13.34
C ILE A 7 -32.65 9.04 12.84
N PHE A 8 -32.71 10.33 12.48
CA PHE A 8 -31.53 11.07 12.02
C PHE A 8 -30.42 11.08 13.07
N MET A 9 -30.76 11.33 14.34
CA MET A 9 -29.79 11.31 15.44
C MET A 9 -29.15 9.93 15.64
N VAL A 10 -29.95 8.85 15.56
CA VAL A 10 -29.44 7.47 15.63
C VAL A 10 -28.51 7.16 14.46
N VAL A 11 -28.85 7.60 13.24
CA VAL A 11 -28.00 7.40 12.05
C VAL A 11 -26.69 8.18 12.21
N VAL A 12 -26.72 9.43 12.65
CA VAL A 12 -25.52 10.24 12.86
C VAL A 12 -24.63 9.64 13.95
N ILE A 13 -25.20 9.21 15.09
CA ILE A 13 -24.46 8.54 16.15
C ILE A 13 -23.88 7.20 15.66
N GLY A 14 -24.64 6.44 14.86
CA GLY A 14 -24.19 5.21 14.24
C GLY A 14 -23.00 5.42 13.29
N VAL A 15 -23.10 6.38 12.37
CA VAL A 15 -22.02 6.75 11.44
C VAL A 15 -20.79 7.25 12.20
N LEU A 16 -20.99 8.09 13.21
CA LEU A 16 -19.90 8.61 14.04
C LEU A 16 -19.24 7.50 14.86
N GLY A 17 -20.02 6.57 15.42
CA GLY A 17 -19.54 5.40 16.13
C GLY A 17 -18.73 4.46 15.24
N VAL A 18 -19.20 4.21 14.01
CA VAL A 18 -18.46 3.44 13.00
C VAL A 18 -17.16 4.15 12.62
N ALA A 19 -17.18 5.47 12.43
CA ALA A 19 -15.99 6.24 12.09
C ALA A 19 -14.94 6.22 13.22
N LEU A 20 -15.35 6.39 14.47
CA LEU A 20 -14.48 6.35 15.64
C LEU A 20 -13.93 4.94 15.91
N SER A 21 -14.78 3.91 15.78
CA SER A 21 -14.36 2.52 15.93
C SER A 21 -13.38 2.10 14.83
N SER A 22 -13.62 2.53 13.59
CA SER A 22 -12.71 2.27 12.46
C SER A 22 -11.33 2.89 12.66
N LYS A 23 -11.25 4.10 13.28
CA LYS A 23 -9.97 4.73 13.66
C LYS A 23 -9.23 3.91 14.72
N ASN A 24 -9.92 3.54 15.80
CA ASN A 24 -9.32 2.74 16.88
C ASN A 24 -8.84 1.35 16.43
N ILE A 25 -9.56 0.71 15.49
CA ILE A 25 -9.17 -0.58 14.92
C ILE A 25 -7.97 -0.42 13.98
N ALA A 26 -7.95 0.64 13.15
CA ALA A 26 -6.79 0.96 12.32
C ALA A 26 -5.54 1.20 13.17
N ASP A 27 -5.66 1.92 14.28
CA ASP A 27 -4.56 2.17 15.22
C ASP A 27 -4.07 0.89 15.90
N LYS A 28 -4.98 -0.03 16.27
CA LYS A 28 -4.62 -1.32 16.90
C LYS A 28 -3.97 -2.30 15.93
N GLN A 29 -4.40 -2.38 14.68
CA GLN A 29 -3.71 -3.21 13.67
C GLN A 29 -2.36 -2.59 13.26
N ALA A 30 -2.19 -1.30 13.47
CA ALA A 30 -0.93 -0.60 13.29
C ALA A 30 0.11 -0.84 14.42
N SER A 31 -0.22 -1.65 15.44
CA SER A 31 0.62 -1.91 16.63
C SER A 31 1.30 -3.29 16.64
N ALA A 32 1.17 -4.11 15.60
CA ALA A 32 2.12 -5.19 15.42
C ALA A 32 3.47 -4.55 15.02
N GLU A 33 4.43 -4.53 15.95
CA GLU A 33 5.79 -4.00 15.77
C GLU A 33 6.34 -4.37 14.40
N VAL A 34 6.38 -3.38 13.52
CA VAL A 34 7.12 -3.43 12.28
C VAL A 34 7.96 -2.19 12.27
N THR A 35 9.27 -2.38 12.17
CA THR A 35 10.23 -1.32 11.87
C THR A 35 9.73 -0.64 10.59
N PRO A 36 9.23 0.60 10.64
CA PRO A 36 8.65 1.24 9.47
C PRO A 36 9.69 1.53 8.38
N PRO A 37 9.30 1.64 7.10
CA PRO A 37 10.28 1.85 6.04
C PRO A 37 10.88 3.26 6.15
N THR A 38 12.17 3.33 5.93
CA THR A 38 12.99 4.53 5.88
C THR A 38 13.39 4.81 4.42
N LYS A 39 14.15 5.88 4.20
CA LYS A 39 14.64 6.21 2.85
C LYS A 39 15.76 5.31 2.34
N LYS A 40 16.24 4.39 3.17
CA LYS A 40 17.31 3.44 2.80
C LYS A 40 16.76 2.06 2.44
N ASP A 41 15.46 1.89 2.63
CA ASP A 41 14.79 0.62 2.45
C ASP A 41 14.33 0.46 1.01
N HIS A 42 14.38 -0.78 0.54
CA HIS A 42 13.75 -1.21 -0.69
C HIS A 42 12.99 -2.49 -0.38
N TRP A 43 11.67 -2.38 -0.26
CA TRP A 43 10.79 -3.45 0.17
C TRP A 43 9.83 -3.83 -0.93
N HIS A 44 9.38 -5.09 -0.89
CA HIS A 44 8.39 -5.62 -1.81
C HIS A 44 7.27 -6.29 -1.04
N ALA A 45 6.03 -5.99 -1.39
CA ALA A 45 4.85 -6.66 -0.86
C ALA A 45 3.97 -7.14 -2.02
N ALA A 46 3.47 -8.38 -1.97
CA ALA A 46 2.57 -8.87 -3.00
C ALA A 46 1.14 -8.44 -2.71
N TYR A 47 0.37 -8.14 -3.75
CA TYR A 47 -1.05 -7.85 -3.59
C TYR A 47 -1.89 -8.42 -4.73
N GLY A 48 -3.18 -8.55 -4.49
CA GLY A 48 -4.13 -8.93 -5.54
C GLY A 48 -5.58 -8.67 -5.15
N PHE A 49 -6.42 -8.50 -6.16
CA PHE A 49 -7.86 -8.39 -6.03
C PHE A 49 -8.50 -9.67 -6.55
N ASN A 50 -9.19 -10.41 -5.70
CA ASN A 50 -10.01 -11.54 -6.13
C ASN A 50 -11.48 -11.11 -6.11
N LEU A 51 -12.08 -10.98 -7.29
CA LEU A 51 -13.41 -10.46 -7.51
C LEU A 51 -14.26 -11.58 -8.09
N CYS A 52 -15.21 -12.06 -7.30
CA CYS A 52 -16.12 -13.14 -7.67
C CYS A 52 -15.45 -14.46 -8.12
N GLY A 53 -14.29 -14.78 -7.54
CA GLY A 53 -13.50 -15.98 -7.81
C GLY A 53 -12.35 -15.76 -8.77
N GLU A 54 -12.38 -14.66 -9.52
CA GLU A 54 -11.38 -14.32 -10.53
C GLU A 54 -10.37 -13.31 -10.00
N TRP A 55 -9.13 -13.39 -10.45
CA TRP A 55 -8.11 -12.39 -10.13
C TRP A 55 -8.18 -11.24 -11.12
N ALA A 56 -8.37 -10.03 -10.60
CA ALA A 56 -8.26 -8.83 -11.42
C ALA A 56 -6.81 -8.63 -11.89
N SER A 57 -6.65 -7.85 -12.95
CA SER A 57 -5.34 -7.42 -13.43
C SER A 57 -4.56 -6.71 -12.32
N ALA A 58 -3.25 -6.94 -12.28
CA ALA A 58 -2.38 -6.19 -11.39
C ALA A 58 -2.43 -4.70 -11.75
N LEU A 59 -2.44 -3.84 -10.74
CA LEU A 59 -2.38 -2.40 -10.97
C LEU A 59 -0.99 -2.05 -11.52
N ASN A 60 -0.97 -1.13 -12.46
CA ASN A 60 0.24 -0.48 -12.96
C ASN A 60 0.24 0.98 -12.47
N ASP A 61 1.34 1.71 -12.41
CA ASP A 61 1.36 3.15 -12.07
C ASP A 61 1.24 4.07 -13.31
N GLY A 62 1.34 3.48 -14.50
CA GLY A 62 1.13 4.14 -15.78
C GLY A 62 2.10 5.28 -16.02
N ALA A 63 1.64 6.30 -16.76
CA ALA A 63 2.44 7.49 -17.03
C ALA A 63 2.78 8.33 -15.77
N ALA A 64 2.09 8.11 -14.64
CA ALA A 64 2.43 8.78 -13.40
C ALA A 64 3.77 8.28 -12.84
N GLY A 65 4.06 6.99 -13.02
CA GLY A 65 5.27 6.34 -12.50
C GLY A 65 5.42 6.47 -10.99
N ASP A 66 6.65 6.27 -10.51
CA ASP A 66 6.97 6.49 -9.11
C ASP A 66 7.14 7.98 -8.77
N THR A 67 6.17 8.52 -8.05
CA THR A 67 6.17 9.92 -7.60
C THR A 67 6.55 10.11 -6.14
N THR A 68 6.65 9.03 -5.35
CA THR A 68 6.84 9.14 -3.89
C THR A 68 7.83 8.15 -3.28
N GLY A 69 8.04 7.00 -3.92
CA GLY A 69 8.72 5.83 -3.40
C GLY A 69 7.77 4.69 -3.02
N ILE A 70 6.50 4.74 -3.44
CA ILE A 70 5.53 3.64 -3.30
C ILE A 70 4.84 3.51 -4.65
N HIS A 71 5.11 2.42 -5.38
CA HIS A 71 4.63 2.24 -6.74
C HIS A 71 4.46 0.76 -7.13
N THR A 72 4.02 0.51 -8.37
CA THR A 72 3.77 -0.85 -8.91
C THR A 72 3.88 -0.86 -10.42
N HIS A 73 4.35 -1.97 -10.99
CA HIS A 73 4.59 -2.09 -12.44
C HIS A 73 3.60 -3.00 -13.17
N GLY A 74 2.51 -3.43 -12.54
CA GLY A 74 1.60 -4.42 -13.12
C GLY A 74 2.09 -5.86 -12.98
N ASP A 75 3.06 -6.10 -12.11
CA ASP A 75 3.59 -7.41 -11.73
C ASP A 75 2.94 -7.97 -10.44
N GLY A 76 1.99 -7.22 -9.89
CA GLY A 76 1.29 -7.56 -8.65
C GLY A 76 2.13 -7.37 -7.38
N LEU A 77 3.22 -6.60 -7.47
CA LEU A 77 4.02 -6.17 -6.33
C LEU A 77 3.85 -4.68 -6.04
N ILE A 78 3.90 -4.35 -4.75
CA ILE A 78 4.06 -2.99 -4.24
C ILE A 78 5.55 -2.82 -3.98
N HIS A 79 6.20 -1.93 -4.72
CA HIS A 79 7.58 -1.54 -4.51
C HIS A 79 7.59 -0.34 -3.57
N THR A 80 8.30 -0.46 -2.46
CA THR A 80 8.40 0.59 -1.44
C THR A 80 9.86 0.96 -1.22
N HIS A 81 10.27 2.09 -1.79
CA HIS A 81 11.56 2.73 -1.58
C HIS A 81 11.37 4.26 -1.36
N PRO A 82 10.89 4.66 -0.18
CA PRO A 82 10.52 6.04 0.12
C PRO A 82 11.64 7.05 -0.13
N PHE A 83 11.42 8.07 -0.96
CA PHE A 83 12.32 9.24 -1.00
C PHE A 83 11.70 10.48 -0.34
N LEU A 84 10.39 10.46 -0.09
CA LEU A 84 9.66 11.50 0.65
C LEU A 84 9.30 11.05 2.07
N ASN A 85 9.37 11.97 3.04
CA ASN A 85 8.93 11.71 4.42
C ASN A 85 7.42 11.41 4.52
N SER A 86 6.65 11.83 3.51
CA SER A 86 5.21 11.61 3.43
C SER A 86 4.82 10.15 3.14
N VAL A 87 5.79 9.28 2.86
CA VAL A 87 5.63 7.84 2.61
C VAL A 87 6.66 6.99 3.36
N THR A 88 7.39 7.57 4.32
CA THR A 88 8.18 6.80 5.29
C THR A 88 7.33 6.47 6.52
N GLY A 89 7.82 5.57 7.37
CA GLY A 89 7.27 5.47 8.70
C GLY A 89 5.86 4.88 8.70
N LYS A 90 5.01 5.44 9.56
CA LYS A 90 3.59 5.11 9.63
C LYS A 90 2.80 5.56 8.39
N ASN A 91 3.41 6.34 7.50
CA ASN A 91 2.77 6.89 6.30
C ASN A 91 2.91 6.00 5.07
N ALA A 92 3.73 4.94 5.13
CA ALA A 92 3.83 3.93 4.09
C ALA A 92 2.60 3.01 4.12
N THR A 93 1.49 3.50 3.56
CA THR A 93 0.21 2.78 3.60
C THR A 93 -0.26 2.39 2.21
N PHE A 94 -1.11 1.36 2.16
CA PHE A 94 -1.78 0.92 0.94
C PHE A 94 -2.61 2.03 0.29
N GLY A 95 -3.09 3.00 1.07
CA GLY A 95 -3.75 4.21 0.56
C GLY A 95 -2.87 5.09 -0.33
N LYS A 96 -1.54 5.02 -0.21
CA LYS A 96 -0.61 5.73 -1.10
C LYS A 96 -0.57 5.11 -2.48
N LEU A 97 -0.49 3.77 -2.55
CA LEU A 97 -0.61 3.01 -3.78
C LEU A 97 -1.95 3.31 -4.48
N MET A 98 -3.05 3.19 -3.74
CA MET A 98 -4.39 3.46 -4.24
C MET A 98 -4.53 4.83 -4.94
N LYS A 99 -3.87 5.86 -4.39
CA LYS A 99 -3.91 7.22 -4.95
C LYS A 99 -3.23 7.31 -6.32
N ILE A 100 -2.11 6.62 -6.52
CA ILE A 100 -1.38 6.66 -7.80
C ILE A 100 -1.97 5.70 -8.84
N THR A 101 -2.68 4.65 -8.40
CA THR A 101 -3.30 3.66 -9.29
C THR A 101 -4.76 3.96 -9.62
N ASP A 102 -5.26 5.14 -9.26
CA ASP A 102 -6.67 5.53 -9.41
C ASP A 102 -7.65 4.50 -8.82
N THR A 103 -7.24 3.84 -7.73
CA THR A 103 -7.98 2.76 -7.09
C THR A 103 -8.61 3.24 -5.79
N ALA A 104 -9.86 2.84 -5.50
CA ALA A 104 -10.49 3.10 -4.20
C ALA A 104 -10.99 1.81 -3.56
N VAL A 105 -10.46 1.47 -2.38
CA VAL A 105 -10.87 0.34 -1.56
C VAL A 105 -11.29 0.86 -0.20
N THR A 106 -12.49 0.50 0.22
CA THR A 106 -13.05 0.82 1.55
C THR A 106 -13.32 -0.46 2.31
N ALA A 107 -13.97 -0.38 3.48
CA ALA A 107 -14.42 -1.57 4.19
C ALA A 107 -15.55 -2.34 3.45
N THR A 108 -16.23 -1.69 2.50
CA THR A 108 -17.45 -2.25 1.88
C THR A 108 -17.50 -2.10 0.36
N SER A 109 -16.48 -1.53 -0.27
CA SER A 109 -16.43 -1.34 -1.72
C SER A 109 -15.02 -1.37 -2.28
N VAL A 110 -14.92 -1.80 -3.54
CA VAL A 110 -13.74 -1.71 -4.38
C VAL A 110 -14.12 -1.01 -5.69
N ASP A 111 -13.27 -0.09 -6.14
CA ASP A 111 -13.41 0.67 -7.37
C ASP A 111 -12.04 0.65 -8.06
N LEU A 112 -11.91 -0.25 -9.03
CA LEU A 112 -10.76 -0.39 -9.92
C LEU A 112 -11.07 0.39 -11.19
N LYS A 113 -10.89 1.72 -11.15
CA LYS A 113 -11.32 2.61 -12.25
C LYS A 113 -10.74 2.23 -13.60
N ARG A 114 -9.51 1.70 -13.65
CA ARG A 114 -8.86 1.30 -14.90
C ARG A 114 -9.54 0.13 -15.59
N ASP A 115 -10.10 -0.77 -14.81
CA ASP A 115 -10.82 -1.95 -15.29
C ASP A 115 -12.32 -1.68 -15.42
N ASN A 116 -12.75 -0.43 -15.15
CA ASN A 116 -14.15 -0.02 -15.05
C ASN A 116 -14.96 -0.94 -14.12
N GLU A 117 -14.31 -1.43 -13.06
CA GLU A 117 -14.88 -2.40 -12.15
C GLU A 117 -15.17 -1.75 -10.80
N LYS A 118 -16.45 -1.75 -10.42
CA LYS A 118 -16.91 -1.17 -9.17
C LYS A 118 -17.89 -2.09 -8.49
N LEU A 119 -17.51 -2.58 -7.32
CA LEU A 119 -18.28 -3.51 -6.52
C LEU A 119 -18.45 -2.97 -5.11
N LYS A 120 -19.64 -3.13 -4.55
CA LYS A 120 -19.93 -2.87 -3.13
C LYS A 120 -20.63 -4.08 -2.51
N ASN A 121 -20.52 -4.22 -1.20
CA ASN A 121 -21.15 -5.32 -0.46
C ASN A 121 -22.63 -5.44 -0.82
N GLY A 122 -23.06 -6.66 -1.15
CA GLY A 122 -24.41 -6.94 -1.64
C GLY A 122 -24.53 -7.03 -3.16
N ASP A 123 -23.58 -6.47 -3.93
CA ASP A 123 -23.49 -6.75 -5.36
C ASP A 123 -23.23 -8.25 -5.58
N LYS A 124 -23.73 -8.81 -6.67
CA LYS A 124 -23.78 -10.27 -6.83
C LYS A 124 -22.54 -10.80 -7.54
N CYS A 125 -21.98 -11.86 -6.97
CA CYS A 125 -21.12 -12.81 -7.67
C CYS A 125 -21.99 -13.96 -8.17
N GLY A 126 -22.42 -13.86 -9.43
CA GLY A 126 -23.44 -14.75 -9.99
C GLY A 126 -24.78 -14.59 -9.27
N SER A 127 -25.23 -15.63 -8.56
CA SER A 127 -26.50 -15.61 -7.79
C SER A 127 -26.35 -15.18 -6.33
N LYS A 128 -25.11 -15.16 -5.80
CA LYS A 128 -24.86 -14.91 -4.37
C LYS A 128 -24.34 -13.49 -4.13
N PRO A 129 -24.76 -12.81 -3.04
CA PRO A 129 -24.21 -11.51 -2.69
C PRO A 129 -22.74 -11.64 -2.26
N GLY A 130 -21.89 -10.79 -2.84
CA GLY A 130 -20.49 -10.66 -2.48
C GLY A 130 -20.28 -9.75 -1.28
N VAL A 131 -19.22 -10.02 -0.54
CA VAL A 131 -18.76 -9.26 0.61
C VAL A 131 -17.27 -8.99 0.43
N LEU A 132 -16.89 -7.74 0.59
CA LEU A 132 -15.51 -7.31 0.62
C LEU A 132 -14.88 -7.70 1.95
N THR A 133 -13.79 -8.44 1.86
CA THR A 133 -12.92 -8.84 2.96
C THR A 133 -11.49 -8.67 2.51
N ALA A 134 -10.56 -8.58 3.44
CA ALA A 134 -9.15 -8.55 3.11
C ALA A 134 -8.34 -9.39 4.07
N ARG A 135 -7.25 -9.94 3.56
CA ARG A 135 -6.40 -10.85 4.30
C ARG A 135 -4.95 -10.53 4.03
N SER A 136 -4.16 -10.47 5.09
CA SER A 136 -2.72 -10.36 5.02
C SER A 136 -2.08 -11.70 5.36
N PHE A 137 -1.08 -12.10 4.60
CA PHE A 137 -0.25 -13.25 4.85
C PHE A 137 1.15 -12.78 5.17
N LYS A 138 1.78 -13.37 6.18
CA LYS A 138 3.10 -12.91 6.64
C LYS A 138 4.20 -13.18 5.61
N ASN A 139 4.09 -14.27 4.88
CA ASN A 139 5.06 -14.78 3.91
C ASN A 139 4.41 -15.90 3.07
N LEU A 140 5.18 -16.55 2.21
CA LEU A 140 4.72 -17.63 1.33
C LEU A 140 4.24 -18.86 2.09
N GLU A 141 4.77 -19.13 3.27
CA GLU A 141 4.43 -20.29 4.10
C GLU A 141 3.10 -20.09 4.83
N ASP A 142 2.75 -18.85 5.17
CA ASP A 142 1.49 -18.49 5.81
C ASP A 142 0.33 -18.59 4.82
N LYS A 143 -0.26 -19.78 4.69
CA LYS A 143 -1.47 -20.02 3.86
C LYS A 143 -2.76 -19.64 4.58
N ALA A 144 -2.72 -19.52 5.91
CA ALA A 144 -3.90 -19.23 6.71
C ALA A 144 -4.24 -17.75 6.65
N GLY A 145 -3.24 -16.87 6.74
CA GLY A 145 -3.40 -15.42 6.75
C GLY A 145 -4.21 -14.88 7.94
N THR A 146 -4.17 -13.57 8.12
CA THR A 146 -4.93 -12.82 9.12
C THR A 146 -5.87 -11.86 8.42
N GLU A 147 -7.14 -11.84 8.82
CA GLU A 147 -8.10 -10.88 8.29
C GLU A 147 -7.71 -9.44 8.68
N LEU A 148 -7.63 -8.57 7.70
CA LEU A 148 -7.41 -7.15 7.90
C LEU A 148 -8.75 -6.48 8.19
N LYS A 149 -8.77 -5.65 9.23
CA LYS A 149 -9.94 -4.90 9.67
C LYS A 149 -9.69 -3.41 9.50
N GLY A 150 -10.75 -2.62 9.61
CA GLY A 150 -10.65 -1.17 9.42
C GLY A 150 -10.45 -0.78 7.95
N SER A 151 -9.98 0.45 7.74
CA SER A 151 -9.87 1.03 6.40
C SER A 151 -8.63 0.52 5.65
N PRO A 152 -8.78 -0.02 4.42
CA PRO A 152 -7.67 -0.41 3.57
C PRO A 152 -6.62 0.68 3.37
N SER A 153 -7.06 1.93 3.27
CA SER A 153 -6.18 3.09 3.10
C SER A 153 -5.17 3.29 4.24
N ALA A 154 -5.44 2.74 5.42
CA ALA A 154 -4.60 2.86 6.62
C ALA A 154 -3.67 1.66 6.84
N TRP A 155 -3.80 0.57 6.07
CA TRP A 155 -2.94 -0.59 6.22
C TRP A 155 -1.52 -0.24 5.84
N ARG A 156 -0.58 -0.49 6.76
CA ARG A 156 0.84 -0.26 6.52
C ARG A 156 1.41 -1.35 5.63
N ILE A 157 2.20 -0.94 4.65
CA ILE A 157 2.96 -1.85 3.80
C ILE A 157 4.14 -2.37 4.64
N LYS A 158 4.36 -3.68 4.56
CA LYS A 158 5.41 -4.39 5.29
C LYS A 158 6.17 -5.24 4.28
N ASP A 159 7.49 -5.28 4.42
CA ASP A 159 8.33 -6.08 3.55
C ASP A 159 7.96 -7.57 3.60
N GLY A 160 7.96 -8.22 2.44
CA GLY A 160 7.65 -9.64 2.25
C GLY A 160 6.20 -10.05 2.52
N THR A 161 5.32 -9.12 2.89
CA THR A 161 3.91 -9.46 3.17
C THR A 161 3.08 -9.57 1.91
N LEU A 162 2.00 -10.35 2.01
CA LEU A 162 1.03 -10.50 0.94
C LEU A 162 -0.33 -9.98 1.38
N ILE A 163 -1.05 -9.29 0.50
CA ILE A 163 -2.37 -8.73 0.78
C ILE A 163 -3.34 -9.15 -0.31
N THR A 164 -4.37 -9.90 0.06
CA THR A 164 -5.49 -10.20 -0.84
C THR A 164 -6.71 -9.39 -0.43
N ILE A 165 -7.23 -8.60 -1.35
CA ILE A 165 -8.54 -7.95 -1.25
C ILE A 165 -9.53 -8.84 -1.99
N SER A 166 -10.55 -9.34 -1.31
CA SER A 166 -11.48 -10.32 -1.83
C SER A 166 -12.90 -9.80 -1.79
N PHE A 167 -13.55 -9.64 -2.95
CA PHE A 167 -14.98 -9.44 -3.07
C PHE A 167 -15.65 -10.75 -3.48
N ASN A 168 -16.17 -11.49 -2.51
CA ASN A 168 -16.69 -12.84 -2.78
C ASN A 168 -17.88 -13.20 -1.87
N PRO A 169 -18.69 -14.20 -2.23
CA PRO A 169 -19.73 -14.70 -1.34
C PRO A 169 -19.18 -15.12 0.01
N LYS A 170 -20.00 -15.00 1.06
CA LYS A 170 -19.64 -15.42 2.41
C LYS A 170 -19.17 -16.89 2.41
N GLY A 171 -18.04 -17.14 3.09
CA GLY A 171 -17.42 -18.47 3.17
C GLY A 171 -16.41 -18.77 2.05
N PHE A 172 -16.20 -17.84 1.12
CA PHE A 172 -15.09 -17.95 0.16
C PHE A 172 -13.74 -18.00 0.89
N LYS A 173 -12.89 -18.93 0.45
CA LYS A 173 -11.55 -19.11 1.01
C LYS A 173 -10.61 -18.11 0.34
N VAL A 174 -10.19 -17.09 1.08
CA VAL A 174 -9.23 -16.09 0.59
C VAL A 174 -7.83 -16.70 0.57
N GLU A 175 -7.21 -16.74 -0.59
CA GLU A 175 -5.86 -17.28 -0.82
C GLU A 175 -4.85 -16.16 -1.07
N GLN A 176 -3.56 -16.51 -1.09
CA GLN A 176 -2.49 -15.58 -1.45
C GLN A 176 -2.65 -15.09 -2.90
N PRO A 177 -2.18 -13.87 -3.23
CA PRO A 177 -2.27 -13.36 -4.59
C PRO A 177 -1.39 -14.18 -5.55
N PRO A 178 -1.72 -14.20 -6.85
CA PRO A 178 -0.95 -14.95 -7.86
C PRO A 178 0.50 -14.45 -7.99
N SER A 179 0.74 -13.18 -7.66
CA SER A 179 2.07 -12.55 -7.64
C SER A 179 2.92 -12.94 -6.42
N ALA A 180 2.42 -13.80 -5.52
CA ALA A 180 3.16 -14.23 -4.33
C ALA A 180 4.60 -14.68 -4.66
N GLY A 181 4.76 -15.50 -5.69
CA GLY A 181 6.07 -16.02 -6.12
C GLY A 181 7.03 -14.94 -6.63
N ASN A 182 6.54 -13.77 -7.03
CA ASN A 182 7.38 -12.68 -7.54
C ASN A 182 8.20 -12.01 -6.42
N LEU A 183 7.87 -12.24 -5.14
CA LEU A 183 8.65 -11.73 -4.02
C LEU A 183 10.08 -12.30 -3.95
N SER A 184 10.33 -13.46 -4.54
CA SER A 184 11.67 -14.07 -4.57
C SER A 184 12.60 -13.47 -5.62
N ASP A 185 12.03 -12.83 -6.65
CA ASP A 185 12.78 -12.18 -7.74
C ASP A 185 11.98 -10.97 -8.27
N PRO A 186 11.92 -9.85 -7.51
CA PRO A 186 11.16 -8.67 -7.90
C PRO A 186 11.74 -8.01 -9.15
N LYS A 187 10.85 -7.63 -10.09
CA LYS A 187 11.26 -6.96 -11.32
C LYS A 187 11.22 -5.45 -11.14
N ASP A 188 12.31 -4.88 -10.66
CA ASP A 188 12.44 -3.43 -10.59
C ASP A 188 12.66 -2.87 -12.00
N LEU A 189 11.62 -2.30 -12.63
CA LEU A 189 11.76 -1.67 -13.93
C LEU A 189 12.43 -0.31 -13.76
N GLY A 190 13.76 -0.32 -13.84
CA GLY A 190 14.60 0.86 -13.96
C GLY A 190 14.50 1.80 -12.77
N GLN A 191 15.37 1.61 -11.77
CA GLN A 191 15.72 2.70 -10.86
C GLN A 191 16.17 3.90 -11.70
N THR A 192 15.39 4.98 -11.74
CA THR A 192 16.04 6.29 -11.86
C THR A 192 17.03 6.35 -10.69
N PRO A 193 18.34 6.55 -10.92
CA PRO A 193 19.32 6.58 -9.86
C PRO A 193 18.81 7.51 -8.75
N GLN A 194 18.67 6.96 -7.54
CA GLN A 194 18.46 7.78 -6.35
C GLN A 194 19.50 8.90 -6.40
N PRO A 195 19.13 10.19 -6.29
CA PRO A 195 20.12 11.25 -6.24
C PRO A 195 21.05 10.94 -5.07
N THR A 196 22.30 10.64 -5.39
CA THR A 196 23.36 10.49 -4.40
C THR A 196 23.33 11.76 -3.56
N PRO A 197 23.31 11.69 -2.21
CA PRO A 197 23.51 12.88 -1.40
C PRO A 197 24.79 13.55 -1.91
N ALA A 198 24.66 14.77 -2.44
CA ALA A 198 25.80 15.52 -2.91
C ALA A 198 26.80 15.55 -1.77
N SER A 199 27.94 14.87 -1.96
CA SER A 199 29.06 15.01 -1.05
C SER A 199 29.49 16.46 -1.18
N THR A 200 29.26 17.24 -0.12
CA THR A 200 29.86 18.55 0.05
C THR A 200 31.33 18.43 -0.33
N PRO A 201 31.84 19.20 -1.33
CA PRO A 201 33.26 19.19 -1.62
C PRO A 201 34.00 19.59 -0.34
N ALA A 202 34.98 18.77 0.06
CA ALA A 202 35.91 19.17 1.10
C ALA A 202 36.55 20.52 0.74
N PRO A 203 36.79 21.43 1.70
CA PRO A 203 37.44 22.69 1.39
C PRO A 203 38.83 22.40 0.82
N THR A 204 39.09 22.91 -0.39
CA THR A 204 40.39 22.90 -1.02
C THR A 204 41.41 23.55 -0.07
N SER A 205 42.32 22.77 0.50
CA SER A 205 43.51 23.33 1.15
C SER A 205 44.40 23.91 0.05
N GLU A 206 44.41 25.24 -0.08
CA GLU A 206 45.44 25.95 -0.83
C GLU A 206 46.81 25.60 -0.24
N THR A 207 47.60 24.82 -0.98
CA THR A 207 49.02 24.63 -0.67
C THR A 207 49.78 25.76 -1.35
N THR A 208 50.10 26.78 -0.57
CA THR A 208 51.04 27.85 -0.94
C THR A 208 52.39 27.22 -1.31
N SER A 209 52.76 27.28 -2.60
CA SER A 209 54.13 26.94 -3.04
C SER A 209 55.09 28.07 -2.67
N ALA A 210 56.17 27.73 -1.96
CA ALA A 210 57.32 28.60 -1.76
C ALA A 210 58.17 28.69 -3.04
N PRO A 211 58.80 29.85 -3.34
CA PRO A 211 59.59 30.02 -4.55
C PRO A 211 60.98 29.34 -4.46
N PRO A 212 61.55 28.87 -5.59
CA PRO A 212 62.87 28.26 -5.61
C PRO A 212 63.99 29.30 -5.47
N THR A 213 64.97 29.00 -4.63
CA THR A 213 66.24 29.74 -4.48
C THR A 213 67.14 29.52 -5.69
N SER A 214 67.60 30.59 -6.31
CA SER A 214 68.59 30.59 -7.41
C SER A 214 70.02 30.73 -6.87
N ALA A 215 70.93 29.87 -7.34
CA ALA A 215 72.39 30.05 -7.34
C ALA A 215 72.95 29.33 -8.58
N PRO A 216 74.00 29.83 -9.25
CA PRO A 216 75.35 29.88 -8.67
C PRO A 216 75.95 31.29 -8.51
#